data_AF-A0A183V0R0-F1
#
_entry.id   AF-A0A183V0R0-F1
#
_cell.length_a   1.000
_cell.length_b   1.000
_cell.length_c   1.000
_cell.angle_alpha   90.00
_cell.angle_beta   90.00
_cell.angle_gamma   90.00
#
_symmetry.space_group_name_H-M   'P 1'
#
loop_
_entity.id
_entity.type
_entity.pdbx_description
1 polymer ?
#
loop_
_entity_poly.entity_id
_entity_poly.type
_entity_poly.pdbx_seq_one_letter_code
_entity_poly.pdbx_strand_id
1 'polypeptide(L)'
;MYAIRLESPFRLVRVRIFKCIDNIEGDFFTAFILYMFILGFAIPVFLIVLFYGLLVRRLFARSRSIPASQVPVNRIAIYTMAISVFFVVCWSPYWIATLYGLYRSHYPQHHASTTFIYVMYGIHALPYVNSASNWLLYGLLNEELMRRAGNRKKTLTKIEEARQPVMPPMHHLRTVDDTALMPHITDSLL
;
A
#
# COMPACT_ATOMS: atom_id res chain seq x y z
N MET A 1 38.91 -7.50 12.30
CA MET A 1 38.87 -8.75 13.08
C MET A 1 38.51 -8.36 14.51
N TYR A 2 37.30 -8.68 15.01
CA TYR A 2 36.88 -8.31 16.36
C TYR A 2 36.64 -9.60 17.16
N ALA A 3 37.41 -9.81 18.23
CA ALA A 3 37.22 -10.90 19.17
C ALA A 3 36.36 -10.41 20.33
N ILE A 4 35.13 -10.91 20.44
CA ILE A 4 34.26 -10.63 21.58
C ILE A 4 34.65 -11.59 22.71
N ARG A 5 35.17 -11.04 23.82
CA ARG A 5 35.64 -11.81 24.98
C ARG A 5 34.49 -11.94 25.98
N LEU A 6 33.80 -13.08 25.97
CA LEU A 6 32.84 -13.46 27.01
C LEU A 6 33.61 -14.15 28.14
N GLU A 7 33.83 -13.45 29.25
CA GLU A 7 34.44 -14.02 30.46
C GLU A 7 33.46 -14.99 31.13
N SER A 8 33.69 -16.29 30.93
CA SER A 8 33.12 -17.38 31.72
C SER A 8 34.24 -18.36 32.07
N PRO A 9 34.34 -18.84 33.33
CA PRO A 9 35.63 -19.22 33.91
C PRO A 9 36.26 -20.55 33.41
N PHE A 10 35.63 -21.33 32.51
CA PHE A 10 36.16 -22.67 32.18
C PHE A 10 36.08 -23.13 30.71
N ARG A 11 35.70 -22.29 29.75
CA ARG A 11 35.88 -22.62 28.32
C ARG A 11 36.17 -21.37 27.47
N LEU A 12 37.38 -21.30 26.93
CA LEU A 12 37.73 -20.37 25.85
C LEU A 12 36.98 -20.77 24.56
N VAL A 13 35.72 -20.34 24.44
CA VAL A 13 34.96 -20.48 23.17
C VAL A 13 35.42 -19.37 22.23
N ARG A 14 36.39 -19.68 21.35
CA ARG A 14 36.79 -18.77 20.27
C ARG A 14 35.69 -18.76 19.20
N VAL A 15 34.70 -17.88 19.34
CA VAL A 15 33.70 -17.63 18.29
C VAL A 15 34.38 -16.90 17.13
N ARG A 16 34.56 -17.58 15.98
CA ARG A 16 34.98 -16.92 14.73
C ARG A 16 33.76 -16.37 14.03
N ILE A 17 33.58 -15.05 14.09
CA ILE A 17 32.53 -14.35 13.34
C ILE A 17 33.12 -13.96 11.98
N PHE A 18 32.72 -14.68 10.93
CA PHE A 18 32.97 -14.25 9.56
C PHE A 18 31.93 -13.20 9.20
N LYS A 19 32.33 -11.92 9.12
CA LYS A 19 31.46 -10.88 8.57
C LYS A 19 31.89 -10.55 7.15
N CYS A 20 30.90 -10.47 6.24
CA CYS A 20 31.11 -9.87 4.94
C CYS A 20 31.26 -8.36 5.12
N ILE A 21 32.33 -7.79 4.57
CA ILE A 21 32.62 -6.35 4.64
C ILE A 21 33.01 -5.93 3.24
N ASP A 22 32.48 -4.82 2.81
CA ASP A 22 32.92 -4.06 1.66
C ASP A 22 34.31 -3.47 1.92
N ASN A 23 35.30 -3.80 1.09
CA ASN A 23 36.67 -3.29 1.20
C ASN A 23 36.79 -1.90 0.56
N ILE A 24 35.91 -0.98 0.95
CA ILE A 24 35.83 0.38 0.42
C ILE A 24 36.61 1.31 1.37
N GLU A 25 37.44 2.19 0.79
CA GLU A 25 38.16 3.23 1.53
C GLU A 25 37.17 4.16 2.27
N GLY A 26 37.56 4.61 3.47
CA GLY A 26 36.64 5.29 4.41
C GLY A 26 35.93 6.52 3.83
N ASP A 27 36.60 7.29 2.98
CA ASP A 27 36.02 8.48 2.35
C ASP A 27 34.95 8.10 1.32
N PHE A 28 35.21 7.08 0.50
CA PHE A 28 34.23 6.56 -0.46
C PHE A 28 33.04 5.91 0.25
N PHE A 29 33.27 5.21 1.36
CA PHE A 29 32.22 4.64 2.18
C PHE A 29 31.31 5.74 2.77
N THR A 30 31.90 6.81 3.31
CA THR A 30 31.18 7.98 3.84
C THR A 30 30.32 8.63 2.75
N ALA A 31 30.91 8.89 1.58
CA ALA A 31 30.21 9.46 0.44
C ALA A 31 29.05 8.57 -0.03
N PHE A 32 29.26 7.26 -0.08
CA PHE A 32 28.23 6.28 -0.43
C PHE A 32 27.05 6.30 0.55
N ILE A 33 27.31 6.30 1.85
CA ILE A 33 26.24 6.35 2.88
C ILE A 33 25.45 7.66 2.78
N LEU A 34 26.12 8.80 2.61
CA LEU A 34 25.46 10.10 2.46
C LEU A 34 24.62 10.17 1.17
N TYR A 35 25.15 9.66 0.06
CA TYR A 35 24.43 9.56 -1.20
C TYR A 35 23.16 8.71 -1.05
N MET A 36 23.27 7.54 -0.42
CA MET A 36 22.14 6.66 -0.17
C MET A 36 21.13 7.28 0.80
N PHE A 37 21.56 8.06 1.80
CA PHE A 37 20.68 8.81 2.68
C PHE A 37 19.86 9.86 1.92
N ILE A 38 20.51 10.60 1.03
CA ILE A 38 19.85 11.65 0.23
C ILE A 38 18.79 11.03 -0.67
N LEU A 39 19.16 10.02 -1.46
CA LEU A 39 18.25 9.38 -2.41
C LEU A 39 17.17 8.54 -1.71
N GLY A 40 17.58 7.78 -0.71
CA GLY A 40 16.73 6.80 -0.04
C GLY A 40 15.86 7.38 1.06
N PHE A 41 16.07 8.63 1.50
CA PHE A 41 15.29 9.22 2.59
C PHE A 41 15.00 10.71 2.41
N ALA A 42 16.02 11.55 2.21
CA ALA A 42 15.83 13.00 2.19
C ALA A 42 14.93 13.46 1.03
N ILE A 43 15.17 12.96 -0.18
CA ILE A 43 14.34 13.26 -1.36
C ILE A 43 12.90 12.76 -1.17
N PRO A 44 12.65 11.48 -0.79
CA PRO A 44 11.31 11.01 -0.47
C PRO A 44 10.58 11.90 0.55
N VAL A 45 11.22 12.24 1.66
CA VAL A 45 10.65 13.10 2.72
C VAL A 45 10.30 14.48 2.18
N PHE A 46 11.21 15.10 1.42
CA PHE A 46 10.97 16.41 0.82
C PHE A 46 9.76 16.41 -0.12
N LEU A 47 9.65 15.39 -0.99
CA LEU A 47 8.51 15.24 -1.89
C LEU A 47 7.20 15.04 -1.11
N ILE A 48 7.20 14.23 -0.05
CA ILE A 48 6.03 14.03 0.81
C ILE A 48 5.54 15.36 1.41
N VAL A 49 6.46 16.15 1.98
CA VAL A 49 6.15 17.46 2.57
C VAL A 49 5.61 18.42 1.51
N LEU A 50 6.22 18.45 0.32
CA LEU A 50 5.79 19.30 -0.78
C LEU A 50 4.39 18.91 -1.26
N PHE A 51 4.12 17.62 -1.52
CA PHE A 51 2.82 17.16 -1.97
C PHE A 51 1.73 17.39 -0.93
N TYR A 52 2.03 17.17 0.35
CA TYR A 52 1.09 17.46 1.43
C TYR A 52 0.80 18.96 1.55
N GLY A 53 1.84 19.80 1.48
CA GLY A 53 1.70 21.25 1.48
C GLY A 53 0.83 21.75 0.32
N LEU A 54 0.98 21.17 -0.88
CA LEU A 54 0.13 21.46 -2.03
C LEU A 54 -1.31 20.96 -1.84
N LEU A 55 -1.51 19.77 -1.26
CA LEU A 55 -2.82 19.22 -0.94
C LEU A 55 -3.58 20.14 0.02
N VAL A 56 -2.94 20.56 1.11
CA VAL A 56 -3.49 21.46 2.11
C VAL A 56 -3.82 22.81 1.47
N ARG A 57 -2.90 23.41 0.69
CA ARG A 57 -3.18 24.67 -0.02
C ARG A 57 -4.38 24.57 -0.95
N ARG A 58 -4.50 23.48 -1.71
CA ARG A 58 -5.65 23.24 -2.60
C ARG A 58 -6.95 23.09 -1.81
N LEU A 59 -6.90 22.42 -0.65
CA LEU A 59 -8.05 22.28 0.23
C LEU A 59 -8.48 23.62 0.83
N PHE A 60 -7.54 24.44 1.31
CA PHE A 60 -7.83 25.79 1.82
C PHE A 60 -8.39 26.72 0.74
N ALA A 61 -7.81 26.71 -0.47
CA ALA A 61 -8.33 27.49 -1.60
C ALA A 61 -9.76 27.09 -1.98
N ARG A 62 -10.07 25.78 -1.95
CA ARG A 62 -11.42 25.25 -2.25
C ARG A 62 -12.42 25.49 -1.11
N SER A 63 -11.97 25.42 0.14
CA SER A 63 -12.78 25.72 1.33
C SER A 63 -13.24 27.18 1.37
N ARG A 64 -12.50 28.09 0.75
CA ARG A 64 -12.93 29.49 0.59
C ARG A 64 -14.01 29.70 -0.48
N SER A 65 -14.24 28.73 -1.38
CA SER A 65 -15.17 28.90 -2.51
C SER A 65 -16.48 28.13 -2.39
N ILE A 66 -16.59 27.08 -1.56
CA ILE A 66 -17.84 26.31 -1.37
C ILE A 66 -17.95 25.81 0.09
N PRO A 67 -19.00 26.16 0.84
CA PRO A 67 -19.23 25.60 2.17
C PRO A 67 -19.75 24.16 2.04
N ALA A 68 -19.06 23.24 2.72
CA ALA A 68 -19.49 21.88 3.03
C ALA A 68 -20.06 21.04 1.86
N SER A 69 -19.19 20.33 1.15
CA SER A 69 -19.60 19.03 0.58
C SER A 69 -18.42 18.06 0.53
N GLN A 70 -18.41 17.16 1.52
CA GLN A 70 -17.91 15.78 1.49
C GLN A 70 -16.99 15.47 0.29
N VAL A 71 -15.68 15.68 0.43
CA VAL A 71 -14.71 15.44 -0.66
C VAL A 71 -14.13 14.02 -0.56
N PRO A 72 -14.54 13.05 -1.39
CA PRO A 72 -14.04 11.66 -1.38
C PRO A 72 -12.58 11.50 -1.86
N VAL A 73 -11.91 12.58 -2.26
CA VAL A 73 -10.50 12.60 -2.71
C VAL A 73 -9.53 12.37 -1.54
N ASN A 74 -9.99 12.56 -0.30
CA ASN A 74 -9.16 12.40 0.90
C ASN A 74 -8.71 10.96 1.13
N ARG A 75 -9.50 9.93 0.78
CA ARG A 75 -9.16 8.55 1.17
C ARG A 75 -7.86 8.05 0.54
N ILE A 76 -7.63 8.31 -0.75
CA ILE A 76 -6.38 7.94 -1.44
C ILE A 76 -5.22 8.76 -0.88
N ALA A 77 -5.38 10.07 -0.74
CA ALA A 77 -4.37 10.93 -0.15
C ALA A 77 -4.02 10.56 1.31
N ILE A 78 -5.01 10.12 2.10
CA ILE A 78 -4.83 9.62 3.47
C ILE A 78 -4.04 8.31 3.45
N TYR A 79 -4.37 7.36 2.56
CA TYR A 79 -3.60 6.12 2.44
C TYR A 79 -2.15 6.42 2.02
N THR A 80 -1.95 7.26 1.00
CA THR A 80 -0.62 7.68 0.57
C THR A 80 0.13 8.34 1.72
N MET A 81 -0.50 9.27 2.45
CA MET A 81 0.10 9.92 3.61
C MET A 81 0.43 8.94 4.73
N ALA A 82 -0.44 7.99 5.04
CA ALA A 82 -0.20 6.97 6.06
C ALA A 82 1.00 6.08 5.70
N ILE A 83 1.09 5.63 4.44
CA ILE A 83 2.22 4.84 3.93
C ILE A 83 3.50 5.66 3.99
N SER A 84 3.45 6.92 3.57
CA SER A 84 4.60 7.84 3.63
C SER A 84 5.08 8.09 5.06
N VAL A 85 4.18 8.34 6.00
CA VAL A 85 4.53 8.52 7.42
C VAL A 85 5.14 7.25 8.00
N PHE A 86 4.54 6.10 7.70
CA PHE A 86 5.07 4.80 8.13
C PHE A 86 6.49 4.55 7.58
N PHE A 87 6.72 4.85 6.30
CA PHE A 87 8.05 4.81 5.71
C PHE A 87 9.04 5.68 6.49
N VAL A 88 8.69 6.94 6.79
CA VAL A 88 9.57 7.84 7.55
C VAL A 88 9.85 7.28 8.95
N VAL A 89 8.84 6.77 9.66
CA VAL A 89 9.01 6.22 11.01
C VAL A 89 9.91 4.98 11.00
N CYS A 90 9.79 4.09 10.01
CA CYS A 90 10.62 2.89 9.92
C CYS A 90 12.06 3.18 9.47
N TRP A 91 12.26 4.18 8.60
CA TRP A 91 13.58 4.49 8.04
C TRP A 91 14.37 5.52 8.83
N SER A 92 13.71 6.45 9.54
CA SER A 92 14.41 7.50 10.31
C SER A 92 15.39 6.90 11.33
N PRO A 93 15.00 5.91 12.16
CA PRO A 93 15.90 5.36 13.16
C PRO A 93 17.11 4.70 12.51
N TYR A 94 16.90 3.98 11.41
CA TYR A 94 17.98 3.35 10.64
C TYR A 94 19.00 4.37 10.13
N TRP A 95 18.52 5.47 9.52
CA TRP A 95 19.41 6.50 9.00
C TRP A 95 20.14 7.25 10.11
N ILE A 96 19.46 7.55 11.23
CA ILE A 96 20.08 8.15 12.42
C ILE A 96 21.18 7.24 12.97
N ALA A 97 20.91 5.94 13.13
CA ALA A 97 21.87 4.96 13.60
C ALA A 97 23.07 4.83 12.65
N THR A 98 22.81 4.81 11.35
CA THR A 98 23.85 4.68 10.31
C THR A 98 24.76 5.91 10.28
N LEU A 99 24.19 7.13 10.32
CA LEU A 99 24.96 8.38 10.40
C LEU A 99 25.72 8.50 11.73
N TYR A 100 25.12 8.06 12.83
CA TYR A 100 25.80 8.00 14.13
C TYR A 100 26.99 7.02 14.11
N GLY A 101 26.82 5.86 13.46
CA GLY A 101 27.90 4.89 13.25
C GLY A 101 29.05 5.48 12.42
N LEU A 102 28.72 6.23 11.37
CA LEU A 102 29.69 6.95 10.54
C LEU A 102 30.45 8.02 11.33
N TYR A 103 29.73 8.82 12.12
CA TYR A 103 30.33 9.81 13.02
C TYR A 103 31.30 9.18 14.04
N ARG A 104 30.89 8.06 14.65
CA ARG A 104 31.72 7.29 15.59
C ARG A 104 32.95 6.65 14.92
N SER A 105 32.89 6.38 13.61
CA SER A 105 34.04 5.89 12.86
C SER A 105 35.13 6.95 12.69
N HIS A 106 34.75 8.23 12.54
CA HIS A 106 35.69 9.35 12.49
C HIS A 106 36.19 9.78 13.88
N TYR A 107 35.36 9.63 14.92
CA TYR A 107 35.69 10.00 16.30
C TYR A 107 35.51 8.78 17.23
N PRO A 108 36.50 7.87 17.29
CA PRO A 108 36.40 6.67 18.11
C PRO A 108 36.35 7.04 19.60
N GLN A 109 35.18 6.82 20.20
CA GLN A 109 34.95 6.95 21.65
C GLN A 109 34.95 5.57 22.31
N HIS A 110 35.53 5.49 23.52
CA HIS A 110 35.66 4.23 24.27
C HIS A 110 34.31 3.58 24.58
N HIS A 111 34.28 2.25 24.40
CA HIS A 111 33.27 1.25 24.79
C HIS A 111 31.78 1.62 24.64
N ALA A 112 31.13 1.04 23.63
CA ALA A 112 29.66 1.01 23.58
C ALA A 112 29.10 0.06 24.66
N SER A 113 28.07 0.50 25.37
CA SER A 113 27.30 -0.38 26.26
C SER A 113 26.65 -1.53 25.49
N THR A 114 26.55 -2.71 26.09
CA THR A 114 25.87 -3.88 25.51
C THR A 114 24.42 -3.56 25.13
N THR A 115 23.72 -2.74 25.93
CA THR A 115 22.35 -2.29 25.63
C THR A 115 22.29 -1.47 24.34
N PHE A 116 23.28 -0.61 24.11
CA PHE A 116 23.36 0.20 22.90
C PHE A 116 23.49 -0.68 21.64
N ILE A 117 24.27 -1.77 21.74
CA ILE A 117 24.45 -2.73 20.63
C ILE A 117 23.12 -3.41 20.28
N TYR A 118 22.37 -3.90 21.27
CA TYR A 118 21.06 -4.53 21.01
C TYR A 118 20.04 -3.57 20.40
N VAL A 119 19.99 -2.32 20.89
CA VAL A 119 19.12 -1.28 20.34
C VAL A 119 19.47 -0.99 18.89
N MET A 120 20.76 -0.89 18.56
CA MET A 120 21.21 -0.70 17.18
C MET A 120 20.75 -1.84 16.27
N TYR A 121 20.91 -3.11 16.70
CA TYR A 121 20.40 -4.24 15.92
C TYR A 121 18.88 -4.17 15.69
N GLY A 122 18.10 -3.79 16.71
CA GLY A 122 16.66 -3.59 16.59
C GLY A 122 16.31 -2.49 15.60
N ILE A 123 17.03 -1.36 15.63
CA ILE A 123 16.87 -0.25 14.70
C ILE A 123 17.15 -0.69 13.25
N HIS A 124 18.20 -1.47 13.03
CA HIS A 124 18.53 -2.02 11.71
C HIS A 124 17.49 -3.03 11.20
N ALA A 125 16.63 -3.57 12.06
CA ALA A 125 15.53 -4.44 11.66
C ALA A 125 14.30 -3.68 11.10
N LEU A 126 14.13 -2.40 11.46
CA LEU A 126 12.93 -1.62 11.12
C LEU A 126 12.66 -1.44 9.61
N PRO A 127 13.67 -1.24 8.75
CA PRO A 127 13.46 -1.19 7.30
C PRO A 127 12.89 -2.50 6.74
N TYR A 128 13.22 -3.65 7.33
CA TYR A 128 12.65 -4.93 6.93
C TYR A 128 11.17 -5.04 7.28
N VAL A 129 10.74 -4.45 8.40
CA VAL A 129 9.32 -4.34 8.75
C VAL A 129 8.56 -3.46 7.74
N ASN A 130 9.21 -2.39 7.24
CA ASN A 130 8.63 -1.59 6.17
C ASN A 130 8.43 -2.39 4.88
N SER A 131 9.42 -3.19 4.48
CA SER A 131 9.30 -4.08 3.33
C SER A 131 8.27 -5.18 3.52
N ALA A 132 8.13 -5.71 4.74
CA ALA A 132 7.07 -6.66 5.06
C ALA A 132 5.70 -6.02 4.87
N SER A 133 5.50 -4.78 5.30
CA SER A 133 4.20 -4.09 5.22
C SER A 133 3.63 -3.95 3.80
N ASN A 134 4.44 -4.16 2.77
CA ASN A 134 3.98 -4.26 1.39
C ASN A 134 2.88 -5.33 1.20
N TRP A 135 2.92 -6.48 1.89
CA TRP A 135 1.85 -7.50 1.79
C TRP A 135 0.49 -6.96 2.26
N LEU A 136 0.50 -6.08 3.28
CA LEU A 136 -0.70 -5.45 3.81
C LEU A 136 -1.28 -4.44 2.82
N LEU A 137 -0.41 -3.67 2.14
CA LEU A 137 -0.81 -2.73 1.09
C LEU A 137 -1.47 -3.43 -0.08
N TYR A 138 -0.87 -4.53 -0.56
CA TYR A 138 -1.44 -5.31 -1.65
C TYR A 138 -2.75 -5.97 -1.25
N GLY A 139 -2.86 -6.47 -0.01
CA GLY A 139 -4.11 -7.04 0.52
C GLY A 139 -5.26 -6.02 0.53
N LEU A 140 -5.04 -4.84 1.12
CA LEU A 140 -6.05 -3.78 1.22
C LEU A 140 -6.44 -3.22 -0.15
N LEU A 141 -5.47 -3.07 -1.07
CA LEU A 141 -5.74 -2.60 -2.42
C LEU A 141 -6.59 -3.61 -3.21
N ASN A 142 -6.30 -4.91 -3.07
CA ASN A 142 -7.03 -5.97 -3.75
C ASN A 142 -8.49 -6.04 -3.28
N GLU A 143 -8.73 -5.89 -1.97
CA GLU A 143 -10.08 -5.84 -1.40
C GLU A 143 -10.87 -4.65 -1.95
N GLU A 144 -10.26 -3.47 -2.03
CA GLU A 144 -10.92 -2.28 -2.59
C GLU A 144 -11.21 -2.42 -4.09
N LEU A 145 -10.34 -3.07 -4.86
CA LEU A 145 -10.56 -3.35 -6.29
C LEU A 145 -11.71 -4.35 -6.50
N MET A 146 -11.72 -5.47 -5.75
CA MET A 146 -12.80 -6.46 -5.82
C MET A 146 -14.15 -5.86 -5.44
N ARG A 147 -14.19 -5.05 -4.37
CA ARG A 147 -15.39 -4.34 -3.93
C ARG A 147 -15.91 -3.38 -5.00
N ARG A 148 -15.02 -2.60 -5.64
CA ARG A 148 -15.38 -1.69 -6.74
C ARG A 148 -15.91 -2.45 -7.96
N ALA A 149 -15.29 -3.57 -8.33
CA ALA A 149 -15.74 -4.42 -9.43
C ALA A 149 -17.13 -5.01 -9.17
N GLY A 150 -17.38 -5.50 -7.95
CA GLY A 150 -18.68 -6.02 -7.53
C GLY A 150 -19.79 -4.96 -7.57
N ASN A 151 -19.51 -3.76 -7.06
CA ASN A 151 -20.47 -2.65 -7.10
C ASN A 151 -20.80 -2.23 -8.54
N ARG A 152 -19.79 -2.17 -9.43
CA ARG A 152 -19.99 -1.84 -10.84
C ARG A 152 -20.88 -2.86 -11.55
N LYS A 153 -20.67 -4.16 -11.30
CA LYS A 153 -21.53 -5.23 -11.83
C LYS A 153 -22.99 -5.03 -11.39
N LYS A 154 -23.24 -4.80 -10.09
CA LYS A 154 -24.59 -4.55 -9.57
C LYS A 154 -25.27 -3.36 -10.23
N THR A 155 -24.54 -2.27 -10.45
CA THR A 155 -25.09 -1.08 -11.14
C THR A 155 -25.44 -1.39 -12.60
N LEU A 156 -24.58 -2.12 -13.31
CA LEU A 156 -24.84 -2.53 -14.70
C LEU A 156 -26.06 -3.46 -14.80
N THR A 157 -26.18 -4.46 -13.92
CA THR A 157 -27.35 -5.36 -13.88
C THR A 157 -28.65 -4.59 -13.65
N LYS A 158 -28.66 -3.61 -12.74
CA LYS A 158 -29.83 -2.75 -12.51
C LYS A 158 -30.21 -1.91 -13.73
N ILE A 159 -29.22 -1.39 -14.46
CA ILE A 159 -29.46 -0.64 -15.70
C ILE A 159 -30.03 -1.55 -16.78
N GLU A 160 -29.56 -2.80 -16.86
CA GLU A 160 -30.02 -3.78 -17.83
C GLU A 160 -31.44 -4.28 -17.53
N GLU A 161 -31.78 -4.54 -16.26
CA GLU A 161 -33.15 -4.82 -15.80
C GLU A 161 -34.09 -3.64 -16.08
N ALA A 162 -33.65 -2.40 -15.85
CA ALA A 162 -34.45 -1.21 -16.14
C ALA A 162 -34.64 -0.95 -17.65
N ARG A 163 -33.80 -1.53 -18.50
CA ARG A 163 -33.89 -1.42 -19.96
C ARG A 163 -34.74 -2.53 -20.60
N GLN A 164 -35.13 -3.56 -19.85
CA GLN A 164 -36.04 -4.57 -20.37
C GLN A 164 -37.42 -3.95 -20.63
N PRO A 165 -38.00 -4.11 -21.84
CA PRO A 165 -39.36 -3.66 -22.10
C PRO A 165 -40.31 -4.46 -21.22
N VAL A 166 -41.20 -3.77 -20.50
CA VAL A 166 -42.32 -4.40 -19.78
C VAL A 166 -43.14 -5.14 -20.82
N MET A 167 -43.02 -6.47 -20.87
CA MET A 167 -43.87 -7.30 -21.72
C MET A 167 -45.29 -7.20 -21.16
N PRO A 168 -46.29 -6.74 -21.95
CA PRO A 168 -47.64 -6.59 -21.45
C PRO A 168 -48.23 -7.96 -21.05
N PRO A 169 -49.19 -8.01 -20.11
CA PRO A 169 -49.75 -9.27 -19.66
C PRO A 169 -50.41 -9.98 -20.84
N MET A 170 -50.10 -11.27 -21.02
CA MET A 170 -50.74 -12.10 -22.02
C MET A 170 -52.21 -12.28 -21.64
N HIS A 171 -53.10 -11.52 -22.28
CA HIS A 171 -54.54 -11.69 -22.14
C HIS A 171 -54.91 -13.06 -22.72
N HIS A 172 -55.35 -13.98 -21.86
CA HIS A 172 -56.04 -15.19 -22.27
C HIS A 172 -57.26 -14.77 -23.11
N LEU A 173 -57.20 -14.93 -24.43
CA LEU A 173 -58.33 -14.83 -25.33
C LEU A 173 -59.29 -15.96 -24.99
N ARG A 174 -60.32 -15.63 -24.22
CA ARG A 174 -61.47 -16.48 -23.92
C ARG A 174 -62.32 -16.51 -25.19
N THR A 175 -62.22 -17.58 -25.98
CA THR A 175 -63.11 -17.82 -27.12
C THR A 175 -64.43 -18.37 -26.58
N VAL A 176 -65.49 -17.56 -26.64
CA VAL A 176 -66.87 -17.96 -26.39
C VAL A 176 -67.67 -17.60 -27.63
N ASP A 177 -68.13 -18.66 -28.33
CA ASP A 177 -69.42 -18.83 -29.04
C ASP A 177 -69.86 -17.75 -30.05
N ASP A 178 -70.51 -18.02 -31.19
CA ASP A 178 -71.33 -19.18 -31.53
C ASP A 178 -71.70 -19.14 -33.03
N THR A 179 -71.96 -20.32 -33.58
CA THR A 179 -72.94 -20.65 -34.63
C THR A 179 -73.01 -19.93 -36.00
N ALA A 180 -73.22 -20.79 -37.00
CA ALA A 180 -73.84 -20.57 -38.32
C ALA A 180 -72.94 -20.03 -39.45
N LEU A 181 -72.42 -20.96 -40.27
CA LEU A 181 -72.92 -21.15 -41.64
C LEU A 181 -72.22 -22.36 -42.30
N MET A 182 -72.95 -23.46 -42.46
CA MET A 182 -72.70 -24.45 -43.52
C MET A 182 -73.72 -24.15 -44.64
N PRO A 183 -73.37 -24.32 -45.92
CA PRO A 183 -73.59 -25.64 -46.51
C PRO A 183 -72.46 -26.13 -47.43
N HIS A 184 -72.19 -27.43 -47.30
CA HIS A 184 -71.95 -28.44 -48.34
C HIS A 184 -71.37 -28.00 -49.69
N ILE A 185 -70.31 -28.69 -50.14
CA ILE A 185 -70.26 -29.40 -51.43
C ILE A 185 -69.04 -30.36 -51.48
N THR A 186 -69.40 -31.65 -51.54
CA THR A 186 -68.80 -32.85 -52.18
C THR A 186 -67.38 -33.34 -51.90
N ASP A 187 -67.36 -34.61 -51.49
CA ASP A 187 -66.35 -35.65 -51.65
C ASP A 187 -65.62 -35.65 -53.00
N SER A 188 -64.31 -35.93 -53.01
CA SER A 188 -63.73 -37.02 -53.81
C SER A 188 -62.25 -37.28 -53.46
N LEU A 189 -61.96 -38.56 -53.30
CA LEU A 189 -60.66 -39.21 -53.23
C LEU A 189 -59.70 -38.83 -54.38
N LEU A 190 -58.47 -38.46 -54.03
CA LEU A 190 -57.21 -38.99 -54.59
C LEU A 190 -56.00 -38.56 -53.77
#